data_AF-A0A9Q0PN35-F1
#
_entry.id   AF-A0A9Q0PN35-F1
#
_cell.length_a   1.000
_cell.length_b   1.000
_cell.length_c   1.000
_cell.angle_alpha   90.00
_cell.angle_beta   90.00
_cell.angle_gamma   90.00
#
_symmetry.space_group_name_H-M   'P 1'
#
loop_
_entity.id
_entity.type
_entity.pdbx_description
1 polymer ?
#
loop_
_entity_poly.entity_id
_entity_poly.type
_entity_poly.pdbx_seq_one_letter_code
_entity_poly.pdbx_strand_id
1 'polypeptide(L)'
;MFFNHVSCGKYGLEDDTIDFIGHALALHLDDSYLDQPALDFVTRMKNHWHVFKEDHLLSIHSMDWQNCLSHLHAEVQYLVAFTCSTSQNVEFDESGKAIGVTSEGEIAKCKKVVCDPSYLPNKVSSTKQF
;
A
#
# COMPACT_ATOMS: atom_id res chain seq x y z
N MET A 1 -2.05 3.48 27.22
CA MET A 1 -0.95 4.47 27.36
C MET A 1 -0.64 5.00 25.98
N PHE A 2 -0.81 6.30 25.76
CA PHE A 2 -0.63 6.97 24.47
C PHE A 2 0.82 7.45 24.28
N PHE A 3 1.25 7.60 23.03
CA PHE A 3 2.64 7.88 22.64
C PHE A 3 3.16 9.18 23.28
N ASN A 4 2.40 10.27 23.20
CA ASN A 4 2.78 11.55 23.81
C ASN A 4 2.92 11.48 25.33
N HIS A 5 2.02 10.73 25.97
CA HIS A 5 1.86 10.79 27.42
C HIS A 5 2.87 9.93 28.20
N VAL A 6 3.61 9.03 27.54
CA VAL A 6 4.51 8.06 28.20
C VAL A 6 5.89 7.97 27.56
N SER A 7 6.03 8.29 26.26
CA SER A 7 7.30 8.13 25.56
C SER A 7 8.04 9.46 25.47
N CYS A 8 7.61 10.42 24.66
CA CYS A 8 8.42 11.61 24.35
C CYS A 8 8.61 12.55 25.56
N GLY A 9 7.54 12.86 26.29
CA GLY A 9 7.63 13.70 27.50
C GLY A 9 8.43 13.06 28.64
N LYS A 10 8.49 11.72 28.70
CA LYS A 10 9.30 10.99 29.69
C LYS A 10 10.79 11.07 29.37
N TYR A 11 11.16 11.12 28.09
CA TYR A 11 12.54 11.22 27.63
C TYR A 11 12.99 12.67 27.37
N GLY A 12 12.10 13.65 27.58
CA GLY A 12 12.41 15.07 27.40
C GLY A 12 12.76 15.43 25.96
N LEU A 13 12.11 14.78 24.98
CA LEU A 13 12.34 15.08 23.57
C LEU A 13 11.70 16.42 23.20
N GLU A 14 12.40 17.21 22.39
CA GLU A 14 11.88 18.45 21.81
C GLU A 14 10.89 18.14 20.68
N ASP A 15 9.94 19.05 20.43
CA ASP A 15 8.87 18.87 19.44
C ASP A 15 9.43 18.57 18.04
N ASP A 16 10.47 19.30 17.60
CA ASP A 16 11.16 19.05 16.32
C ASP A 16 11.73 17.62 16.21
N THR A 17 12.19 17.06 17.33
CA THR A 17 12.69 15.68 17.38
C THR A 17 11.54 14.69 17.25
N ILE A 18 10.38 14.98 17.86
CA ILE A 18 9.19 14.15 17.77
C ILE A 18 8.68 14.13 16.32
N ASP A 19 8.56 15.29 15.69
CA ASP A 19 8.14 15.43 14.29
C ASP A 19 9.07 14.66 13.35
N PHE A 20 10.38 14.83 13.51
CA PHE A 20 11.36 14.12 12.69
C PHE A 20 11.22 12.60 12.83
N ILE A 21 11.12 12.08 14.06
CA ILE A 21 11.01 10.63 14.29
C ILE A 21 9.64 10.13 13.78
N GLY A 22 8.55 10.87 14.00
CA GLY A 22 7.22 10.46 13.59
C GLY A 22 7.02 10.40 12.08
N HIS A 23 7.43 11.46 11.38
CA HIS A 23 7.22 11.55 9.93
C HIS A 23 8.33 10.90 9.11
N ALA A 24 9.61 11.10 9.47
CA ALA A 24 10.72 10.61 8.66
C ALA A 24 11.10 9.15 8.97
N LEU A 25 11.01 8.72 10.24
CA LEU A 25 11.41 7.36 10.65
C LEU A 25 10.23 6.40 10.82
N ALA A 26 9.11 6.86 11.39
CA ALA A 26 7.92 6.04 11.58
C ALA A 26 6.92 6.14 10.41
N LEU A 27 7.16 7.04 9.44
CA LEU A 27 6.37 7.24 8.22
C LEU A 27 4.90 7.58 8.49
N HIS A 28 4.61 8.33 9.55
CA HIS A 28 3.28 8.89 9.77
C HIS A 28 3.02 10.07 8.83
N LEU A 29 1.80 10.18 8.31
CA LEU A 29 1.40 11.25 7.39
C LEU A 29 0.94 12.52 8.12
N ASP A 30 0.42 12.36 9.34
CA ASP A 30 -0.12 13.42 10.18
C ASP A 30 0.17 13.10 11.65
N ASP A 31 -0.11 14.03 12.56
CA ASP A 31 0.17 13.94 14.00
C ASP A 31 -0.80 13.06 14.80
N SER A 32 -1.75 12.39 14.15
CA SER A 32 -2.72 11.55 14.87
C SER A 32 -2.06 10.42 15.68
N TYR A 33 -0.82 10.03 15.34
CA TYR A 33 -0.04 9.02 16.06
C TYR A 33 0.32 9.42 17.49
N LEU A 34 0.37 10.72 17.78
CA LEU A 34 0.67 11.25 19.11
C LEU A 34 -0.37 10.78 20.15
N ASP A 35 -1.62 10.67 19.71
CA ASP A 35 -2.78 10.23 20.50
C ASP A 35 -3.08 8.72 20.35
N GLN A 36 -2.14 7.93 19.79
CA GLN A 36 -2.28 6.47 19.66
C GLN A 36 -1.36 5.72 20.64
N PRO A 37 -1.64 4.44 20.94
CA PRO A 37 -0.74 3.62 21.74
C PRO A 37 0.65 3.50 21.11
N ALA A 38 1.70 3.68 21.91
CA ALA A 38 3.10 3.72 21.44
C ALA A 38 3.60 2.42 20.75
N LEU A 39 2.88 1.31 20.90
CA LEU A 39 3.30 0.01 20.37
C LEU A 39 3.41 0.03 18.84
N ASP A 40 2.40 0.55 18.14
CA ASP A 40 2.41 0.60 16.66
C ASP A 40 3.58 1.45 16.15
N PHE A 41 3.82 2.59 16.79
CA PHE A 41 4.94 3.48 16.50
C PHE A 41 6.30 2.77 16.62
N VAL A 42 6.53 2.10 17.77
CA VAL A 42 7.79 1.38 18.02
C VAL A 42 7.97 0.22 17.03
N THR A 43 6.89 -0.48 16.67
CA THR A 43 6.94 -1.56 15.68
C THR A 43 7.31 -1.03 14.29
N ARG A 44 6.72 0.08 13.85
CA ARG A 44 7.07 0.73 12.57
C ARG A 44 8.54 1.13 12.52
N MET A 45 9.03 1.83 13.55
CA MET A 45 10.44 2.20 13.61
C MET A 45 11.37 0.98 13.60
N LYS A 46 11.02 -0.08 14.34
CA LYS A 46 11.83 -1.30 14.37
C LYS A 46 11.88 -1.94 12.98
N ASN A 47 10.75 -2.06 12.29
CA ASN A 47 10.70 -2.63 10.95
C ASN A 47 11.51 -1.79 9.96
N HIS A 48 11.36 -0.46 10.03
CA HIS A 48 12.13 0.47 9.21
C HIS A 48 13.63 0.31 9.44
N TRP A 49 14.07 0.27 10.70
CA TRP A 49 15.47 0.02 11.05
C TRP A 49 16.03 -1.30 10.50
N HIS A 50 15.24 -2.38 10.52
CA HIS A 50 15.69 -3.66 9.95
C HIS A 50 15.89 -3.54 8.43
N VAL A 51 14.96 -2.87 7.72
CA VAL A 51 15.09 -2.60 6.28
C VAL A 51 16.31 -1.70 5.97
N PHE A 52 16.56 -0.69 6.80
CA PHE A 52 17.74 0.18 6.70
C PHE A 52 19.05 -0.60 6.85
N LYS A 53 19.09 -1.54 7.78
CA LYS A 53 20.29 -2.32 8.08
C LYS A 53 20.61 -3.35 6.99
N GLU A 54 19.60 -3.82 6.26
CA GLU A 54 19.73 -4.86 5.25
C GLU A 54 19.99 -4.33 3.81
N ASP A 55 20.38 -3.05 3.64
CA ASP A 55 20.66 -2.42 2.32
C ASP A 55 19.50 -2.52 1.30
N HIS A 56 18.26 -2.74 1.76
CA HIS A 56 17.09 -2.95 0.90
C HIS A 56 16.32 -1.67 0.53
N LEU A 57 16.73 -0.49 1.03
CA LEU A 57 16.05 0.79 0.77
C LEU A 57 15.93 1.16 -0.70
N LEU A 58 16.92 0.79 -1.52
CA LEU A 58 16.96 1.17 -2.93
C LEU A 58 15.99 0.37 -3.81
N SER A 59 15.43 -0.75 -3.34
CA SER A 59 14.50 -1.54 -4.16
C SER A 59 13.06 -1.02 -4.12
N ILE A 60 12.61 -0.44 -3.01
CA ILE A 60 11.20 -0.04 -2.85
C ILE A 60 10.92 1.33 -3.47
N HIS A 61 11.87 2.27 -3.43
CA HIS A 61 11.69 3.62 -3.97
C HIS A 61 12.00 3.77 -5.47
N SER A 62 12.71 2.80 -6.06
CA SER A 62 13.15 2.88 -7.47
C SER A 62 12.38 1.95 -8.40
N MET A 63 11.65 0.98 -7.85
CA MET A 63 10.80 0.10 -8.63
C MET A 63 9.36 0.59 -8.49
N ASP A 64 8.76 0.90 -9.63
CA ASP A 64 7.31 1.01 -9.75
C ASP A 64 6.68 -0.17 -9.00
N TRP A 65 5.73 0.10 -8.10
CA TRP A 65 5.09 -0.90 -7.24
C TRP A 65 4.61 -2.12 -8.04
N GLN A 66 4.27 -1.93 -9.31
CA GLN A 66 3.93 -2.97 -10.29
C GLN A 66 5.05 -4.01 -10.49
N ASN A 67 6.32 -3.58 -10.53
CA ASN A 67 7.48 -4.45 -10.68
C ASN A 67 7.82 -5.19 -9.39
N CYS A 68 7.58 -4.59 -8.22
CA CYS A 68 7.70 -5.28 -6.93
C CYS A 68 6.64 -6.39 -6.78
N LEU A 69 5.38 -6.09 -7.14
CA LEU A 69 4.31 -7.06 -7.08
C LEU A 69 4.59 -8.25 -8.02
N SER A 70 5.07 -7.98 -9.24
CA SER A 70 5.39 -9.00 -10.24
C SER A 70 6.49 -9.97 -9.77
N HIS A 71 7.54 -9.47 -9.11
CA HIS A 71 8.61 -10.32 -8.57
C HIS A 71 8.14 -11.15 -7.35
N LEU A 72 7.39 -10.56 -6.41
CA LEU A 72 6.83 -11.32 -5.28
C LEU A 72 5.80 -12.38 -5.73
N HIS A 73 5.05 -12.12 -6.82
CA HIS A 73 4.07 -13.07 -7.35
C HIS A 73 4.71 -14.29 -8.02
N ALA A 74 5.93 -14.16 -8.56
CA ALA A 74 6.60 -15.25 -9.25
C ALA A 74 7.03 -16.40 -8.31
N GLU A 75 7.30 -16.09 -7.04
CA GLU A 75 7.64 -17.11 -6.02
C GLU A 75 6.41 -17.79 -5.40
N VAL A 76 5.24 -17.12 -5.40
CA VAL A 76 4.00 -17.70 -4.87
C VAL A 76 3.25 -18.45 -5.99
N GLN A 77 3.58 -19.72 -6.13
CA GLN A 77 2.97 -20.64 -7.09
C GLN A 77 1.42 -20.67 -6.96
N TYR A 78 0.75 -20.68 -8.11
CA TYR A 78 -0.70 -20.92 -8.35
C TYR A 78 -1.65 -19.73 -8.56
N LEU A 79 -1.15 -18.55 -8.93
CA LEU A 79 -1.96 -17.59 -9.68
C LEU A 79 -1.40 -17.52 -11.11
N VAL A 80 -2.12 -18.08 -12.08
CA VAL A 80 -1.94 -17.71 -13.49
C VAL A 80 -2.37 -16.24 -13.59
N ALA A 81 -1.45 -15.35 -13.25
CA ALA A 81 -1.56 -13.93 -13.50
C ALA A 81 -1.35 -13.77 -15.01
N PHE A 82 -2.45 -13.81 -15.77
CA PHE A 82 -2.43 -13.45 -17.17
C PHE A 82 -2.16 -11.94 -17.22
N THR A 83 -0.89 -11.56 -17.28
CA THR A 83 -0.47 -10.19 -17.56
C THR A 83 -0.81 -9.90 -19.02
N CYS A 84 -2.07 -9.61 -19.32
CA CYS A 84 -2.48 -9.22 -20.67
C CYS A 84 -2.21 -7.71 -20.82
N SER A 85 -1.22 -7.38 -21.64
CA SER A 85 -0.74 -6.04 -21.93
C SER A 85 -1.65 -5.22 -22.87
N THR A 86 -2.82 -5.74 -23.23
CA THR A 86 -3.73 -5.13 -24.21
C THR A 86 -5.05 -4.68 -23.59
N SER A 87 -5.70 -3.70 -24.23
CA SER A 87 -6.88 -2.97 -23.74
C SER A 87 -7.96 -3.89 -23.18
N GLN A 88 -8.11 -3.93 -21.85
CA GLN A 88 -9.05 -4.79 -21.16
C GLN A 88 -10.31 -4.03 -20.79
N ASN A 89 -11.47 -4.55 -21.19
CA ASN A 89 -12.77 -4.07 -20.71
C ASN A 89 -13.34 -5.07 -19.69
N VAL A 90 -13.88 -4.57 -18.59
CA VAL A 90 -14.57 -5.39 -17.60
C VAL A 90 -16.02 -5.59 -18.05
N GLU A 91 -16.44 -6.85 -18.15
CA GLU A 91 -17.81 -7.20 -18.49
C GLU A 91 -18.67 -7.24 -17.23
N PHE A 92 -19.84 -6.62 -17.29
CA PHE A 92 -20.80 -6.57 -16.19
C PHE A 92 -22.11 -7.25 -16.60
N ASP A 93 -22.77 -7.90 -15.64
CA ASP A 93 -24.14 -8.38 -15.82
C ASP A 93 -25.18 -7.25 -15.69
N GLU A 94 -26.46 -7.58 -15.93
CA GLU A 94 -27.59 -6.66 -15.80
C GLU A 94 -27.76 -6.11 -14.37
N SER A 95 -27.17 -6.77 -13.37
CA SER A 95 -27.15 -6.32 -11.96
C SER A 95 -25.95 -5.44 -11.61
N GLY A 96 -25.03 -5.21 -12.56
CA GLY A 96 -23.82 -4.41 -12.38
C GLY A 96 -22.66 -5.14 -11.70
N LYS A 97 -22.71 -6.47 -11.62
CA LYS A 97 -21.65 -7.34 -11.08
C LYS A 97 -20.70 -7.76 -12.19
N ALA A 98 -19.39 -7.70 -11.93
CA ALA A 98 -18.38 -8.12 -12.90
C ALA A 98 -18.42 -9.64 -13.13
N ILE A 99 -18.46 -10.06 -14.40
CA ILE A 99 -18.57 -11.46 -14.84
C ILE A 99 -17.35 -11.95 -15.64
N GLY A 100 -16.47 -11.05 -16.04
CA GLY A 100 -15.29 -11.37 -16.81
C GLY A 100 -14.51 -10.15 -17.27
N VAL A 101 -13.45 -10.41 -18.02
CA VAL A 101 -12.68 -9.40 -18.75
C VAL A 101 -12.58 -9.80 -20.21
N THR A 102 -12.66 -8.81 -21.09
CA THR A 102 -12.54 -8.99 -22.55
C THR A 102 -11.22 -8.37 -23.01
N SER A 103 -10.42 -9.14 -23.73
CA SER A 103 -9.16 -8.70 -24.34
C SER A 103 -9.05 -9.27 -25.75
N GLU A 104 -8.74 -8.44 -26.75
CA GLU A 104 -8.55 -8.86 -28.15
C GLU A 104 -9.71 -9.71 -28.75
N GLY A 105 -10.93 -9.53 -28.23
CA GLY A 105 -12.11 -10.28 -28.66
C GLY A 105 -12.33 -11.62 -27.95
N GLU A 106 -11.42 -12.02 -27.05
CA GLU A 106 -11.58 -13.18 -26.18
C GLU A 106 -12.11 -12.75 -24.80
N ILE A 107 -13.03 -13.55 -24.24
CA ILE A 107 -13.66 -13.28 -22.95
C ILE A 107 -13.19 -14.31 -21.92
N ALA A 108 -12.46 -13.84 -20.91
CA ALA A 108 -12.10 -14.63 -19.74
C ALA A 108 -13.14 -14.41 -18.63
N LYS A 109 -13.96 -15.44 -18.36
CA LYS A 109 -14.98 -15.38 -17.30
C LYS A 109 -14.37 -15.59 -15.93
N CYS A 110 -14.74 -14.76 -14.96
CA CYS A 110 -14.24 -14.85 -13.60
C CYS A 110 -15.30 -14.40 -12.58
N LYS A 111 -15.14 -14.82 -11.32
CA LYS A 111 -16.08 -14.48 -10.22
C LYS A 111 -15.76 -13.13 -9.57
N LYS A 112 -14.53 -12.66 -9.71
CA LYS A 112 -13.98 -11.43 -9.12
C LYS A 112 -12.96 -10.85 -10.09
N VAL A 113 -12.94 -9.52 -10.19
CA VAL A 113 -11.96 -8.74 -10.96
C VAL A 113 -11.27 -7.80 -9.97
N VAL A 114 -9.94 -7.74 -10.02
CA VAL A 114 -9.12 -6.78 -9.30
C VAL A 114 -8.37 -5.97 -10.34
N CYS A 115 -8.50 -4.65 -10.32
CA CYS A 115 -7.88 -3.76 -11.29
C CYS A 115 -7.54 -2.41 -10.63
N ASP A 116 -6.62 -1.66 -11.25
CA ASP A 116 -6.32 -0.29 -10.86
C ASP A 116 -7.53 0.65 -11.12
N PRO A 117 -7.72 1.73 -10.35
CA PRO A 117 -8.75 2.75 -10.58
C PRO A 117 -8.86 3.24 -12.04
N SER A 118 -7.77 3.28 -12.79
CA SER A 118 -7.75 3.68 -14.21
C SER A 118 -8.60 2.81 -15.12
N TYR A 119 -8.81 1.53 -14.80
CA TYR A 119 -9.65 0.63 -15.58
C TYR A 119 -11.16 0.84 -15.33
N LEU A 120 -11.52 1.39 -14.17
CA LEU A 120 -12.91 1.62 -13.76
C LEU A 120 -13.09 3.00 -13.10
N PRO A 121 -12.87 4.11 -13.84
CA PRO A 121 -12.92 5.47 -13.27
C PRO A 121 -14.30 5.85 -12.72
N ASN A 122 -15.36 5.17 -13.17
CA ASN A 122 -16.73 5.39 -12.68
C ASN A 122 -17.06 4.61 -11.40
N LYS A 123 -16.15 3.73 -10.93
CA LYS A 123 -16.34 2.91 -9.72
C LYS A 123 -15.33 3.26 -8.63
N VAL A 124 -14.67 4.41 -8.74
CA VAL A 124 -13.71 4.91 -7.75
C VAL A 124 -14.28 6.12 -7.04
N SER A 125 -13.90 6.29 -5.78
CA SER A 125 -14.15 7.51 -5.03
C SER A 125 -12.80 8.17 -4.76
N SER A 126 -12.72 9.49 -4.95
CA SER A 126 -11.50 10.22 -4.63
C SER A 126 -11.28 10.15 -3.12
N THR A 127 -10.17 9.54 -2.73
CA THR A 127 -9.61 9.74 -1.39
C THR A 127 -8.87 11.07 -1.39
N LYS A 128 -8.95 11.82 -0.30
CA LYS A 128 -8.15 13.05 -0.13
C LYS A 128 -6.69 12.72 -0.45
N GLN A 129 -6.17 13.28 -1.53
CA GLN A 129 -4.73 13.35 -1.76
C GLN A 129 -4.19 14.40 -0.78
N PHE A 130 -3.21 14.00 0.01
CA PHE A 130 -2.49 14.85 0.95
C PHE A 130 -1.46 15.69 0.20
#